data_AF-A0A818V1K8-F1
#
_entry.id   AF-A0A818V1K8-F1
#
_cell.length_a   1.000
_cell.length_b   1.000
_cell.length_c   1.000
_cell.angle_alpha   90.00
_cell.angle_beta   90.00
_cell.angle_gamma   90.00
#
_symmetry.space_group_name_H-M   'P 1'
#
loop_
_entity.id
_entity.type
_entity.pdbx_description
1 polymer ?
#
loop_
_entity_poly.entity_id
_entity_poly.type
_entity_poly.pdbx_seq_one_letter_code
_entity_poly.pdbx_strand_id
1 'polypeptide(L)'
;MIIKSEHYEQYIACIFPLYWSDECLEEYEQLAQCPFCPYLEIHTTDACSIQFLTCQNPACGKRSCLICLHAIDDDLDQSNHQSICIQLQKYKRMVEQAIELGSVRRCPHCQLTGIKDDNCTHMVCERCELSWCYVCGMKEEECDVDSYADHTLSDHNQGWESNEKRCPMYLYNIYNIDNRWPTSDEGCLEYLHRYRTLCELSNVLKIIGEDKFYELNDTFRIIDAAGYTIDEIKNHETCVLIKYPTNND
;
A
#
# COMPACT_ATOMS: atom_id res chain seq x y z
N MET A 1 7.88 33.42 24.21
CA MET A 1 8.60 33.54 22.93
C MET A 1 7.97 32.53 21.97
N ILE A 2 7.20 33.05 21.03
CA ILE A 2 6.24 32.30 20.19
C ILE A 2 7.03 31.82 18.96
N ILE A 3 7.40 30.54 18.95
CA ILE A 3 7.96 29.84 17.77
C ILE A 3 6.89 28.87 17.20
N LYS A 4 5.72 28.77 17.85
CA LYS A 4 4.66 27.83 17.46
C LYS A 4 3.74 28.33 16.34
N SER A 5 3.66 29.63 16.05
CA SER A 5 2.67 30.16 15.10
C SER A 5 3.05 29.93 13.64
N GLU A 6 4.32 30.15 13.26
CA GLU A 6 4.76 29.99 11.86
C GLU A 6 4.69 28.52 11.40
N HIS A 7 5.08 27.58 12.26
CA HIS A 7 4.97 26.15 11.96
C HIS A 7 3.51 25.69 11.88
N TYR A 8 2.60 26.29 12.65
CA TYR A 8 1.18 25.94 12.63
C TYR A 8 0.48 26.51 11.39
N GLU A 9 0.82 27.72 10.97
CA GLU A 9 0.32 28.29 9.72
C GLU A 9 0.89 27.56 8.49
N GLN A 10 2.15 27.13 8.52
CA GLN A 10 2.70 26.24 7.50
C GLN A 10 2.01 24.87 7.50
N TYR A 11 1.76 24.29 8.67
CA TYR A 11 1.05 23.01 8.80
C TYR A 11 -0.38 23.11 8.23
N ILE A 12 -1.12 24.17 8.57
CA ILE A 12 -2.44 24.43 7.98
C ILE A 12 -2.32 24.66 6.48
N ALA A 13 -1.41 25.52 6.01
CA ALA A 13 -1.24 25.80 4.58
C ALA A 13 -0.84 24.56 3.76
N CYS A 14 -0.16 23.59 4.36
CA CYS A 14 0.19 22.34 3.70
C CYS A 14 -0.91 21.26 3.79
N ILE A 15 -1.73 21.27 4.84
CA ILE A 15 -2.74 20.20 5.09
C ILE A 15 -4.13 20.57 4.60
N PHE A 16 -4.54 21.83 4.69
CA PHE A 16 -5.85 22.28 4.19
C PHE A 16 -6.04 21.94 2.70
N PRO A 17 -5.06 22.18 1.81
CA PRO A 17 -5.17 21.81 0.41
C PRO A 17 -5.27 20.29 0.20
N LEU A 18 -4.69 19.46 1.06
CA LEU A 18 -4.76 17.99 0.97
C LEU A 18 -6.12 17.44 1.38
N TYR A 19 -6.87 18.16 2.22
CA TYR A 19 -8.20 17.75 2.70
C TYR A 19 -9.35 18.26 1.83
N TRP A 20 -9.16 19.38 1.12
CA TRP A 20 -10.19 20.00 0.27
C TRP A 20 -9.86 19.99 -1.23
N SER A 21 -8.73 19.38 -1.64
CA SER A 21 -8.36 19.30 -3.06
C SER A 21 -9.48 18.73 -3.91
N ASP A 22 -10.14 17.67 -3.45
CA ASP A 22 -11.14 16.96 -4.24
C ASP A 22 -12.45 17.77 -4.43
N GLU A 23 -12.71 18.77 -3.58
CA GLU A 23 -13.86 19.67 -3.69
C GLU A 23 -13.53 20.98 -4.42
N CYS A 24 -12.23 21.33 -4.52
CA CYS A 24 -11.78 22.64 -4.98
C CYS A 24 -10.97 22.61 -6.29
N LEU A 25 -10.46 21.44 -6.71
CA LEU A 25 -9.72 21.27 -7.95
C LEU A 25 -10.66 20.83 -9.06
N GLU A 26 -10.41 21.35 -10.26
CA GLU A 26 -11.05 20.85 -11.46
C GLU A 26 -10.54 19.44 -11.81
N GLU A 27 -11.28 18.66 -12.61
CA GLU A 27 -10.88 17.28 -13.00
C GLU A 27 -9.50 17.20 -13.65
N TYR A 28 -9.02 18.30 -14.23
CA TYR A 28 -7.73 18.41 -14.88
C TYR A 28 -6.67 19.08 -13.99
N GLU A 29 -6.91 19.31 -12.71
CA GLU A 29 -5.96 19.92 -11.79
C GLU A 29 -5.55 18.91 -10.73
N GLN A 30 -4.27 18.97 -10.34
CA GLN A 30 -3.76 18.17 -9.24
C GLN A 30 -2.80 19.00 -8.38
N LEU A 31 -2.80 18.75 -7.08
CA LEU A 31 -1.82 19.35 -6.19
C LEU A 31 -0.47 18.62 -6.35
N ALA A 32 0.59 19.36 -6.69
CA ALA A 32 1.94 18.84 -6.83
C ALA A 32 2.86 19.43 -5.75
N GLN A 33 3.60 18.56 -5.07
CA GLN A 33 4.61 18.96 -4.08
C GLN A 33 6.01 18.91 -4.69
N CYS A 34 6.82 19.93 -4.41
CA CYS A 34 8.25 19.89 -4.72
C CYS A 34 8.95 18.79 -3.90
N PRO A 35 9.74 17.89 -4.49
CA PRO A 35 10.42 16.84 -3.73
C PRO A 35 11.59 17.33 -2.88
N PHE A 36 11.98 18.62 -3.03
CA PHE A 36 13.15 19.20 -2.37
C PHE A 36 12.80 20.25 -1.32
N CYS A 37 11.54 20.67 -1.22
CA CYS A 37 11.08 21.61 -0.20
C CYS A 37 9.56 21.49 0.02
N PRO A 38 9.00 22.06 1.10
CA PRO A 38 7.57 21.98 1.40
C PRO A 38 6.62 22.74 0.44
N TYR A 39 7.14 23.31 -0.66
CA TYR A 39 6.34 24.09 -1.60
C TYR A 39 5.34 23.20 -2.35
N LEU A 40 4.11 23.68 -2.46
CA LEU A 40 2.98 23.03 -3.13
C LEU A 40 2.43 23.99 -4.19
N GLU A 41 2.04 23.46 -5.34
CA GLU A 41 1.31 24.23 -6.36
C GLU A 41 0.27 23.38 -7.07
N ILE A 42 -0.74 24.05 -7.63
CA ILE A 42 -1.74 23.40 -8.48
C ILE A 42 -1.13 23.25 -9.87
N HIS A 43 -1.11 22.03 -10.37
CA HIS A 43 -0.58 21.67 -11.67
C HIS A 43 -1.71 21.18 -12.57
N THR A 44 -1.81 21.74 -13.78
CA THR A 44 -2.81 21.30 -14.77
C THR A 44 -2.34 20.02 -15.48
N THR A 45 -3.30 19.19 -15.88
CA THR A 45 -3.09 17.91 -16.56
C THR A 45 -3.27 17.97 -18.07
N ASP A 46 -2.72 19.01 -18.67
CA ASP A 46 -2.43 19.02 -20.10
C ASP A 46 -1.26 18.05 -20.39
N ALA A 47 -1.52 17.04 -21.23
CA ALA A 47 -0.78 15.77 -21.36
C ALA A 47 0.75 15.84 -21.55
N CYS A 48 1.34 17.03 -21.80
CA CYS A 48 2.78 17.24 -21.97
C CYS A 48 3.47 17.91 -20.77
N SER A 49 2.76 18.60 -19.88
CA SER A 49 3.34 19.43 -18.81
C SER A 49 3.44 18.70 -17.46
N ILE A 50 2.60 17.69 -17.22
CA ILE A 50 2.45 16.99 -15.92
C ILE A 50 3.72 16.32 -15.40
N GLN A 51 4.69 16.03 -16.27
CA GLN A 51 5.80 15.18 -15.88
C GLN A 51 6.88 15.93 -15.12
N PHE A 52 6.93 17.26 -15.23
CA PHE A 52 8.01 18.07 -14.65
C PHE A 52 7.47 19.31 -13.96
N LEU A 53 7.93 19.53 -12.74
CA LEU A 53 7.62 20.69 -11.92
C LEU A 53 8.84 21.60 -11.87
N THR A 54 8.67 22.90 -12.11
CA THR A 54 9.71 23.89 -11.76
C THR A 54 9.24 24.65 -10.53
N CYS A 55 9.89 24.39 -9.40
CA CYS A 55 9.47 24.92 -8.10
C CYS A 55 9.55 26.46 -8.08
N GLN A 56 8.42 27.13 -7.83
CA GLN A 56 8.35 28.59 -7.77
C GLN A 56 8.84 29.18 -6.44
N ASN A 57 9.21 28.35 -5.46
CA ASN A 57 9.87 28.84 -4.25
C ASN A 57 11.23 29.47 -4.63
N PRO A 58 11.45 30.78 -4.42
CA PRO A 58 12.68 31.46 -4.84
C PRO A 58 13.95 30.90 -4.22
N ALA A 59 13.85 30.25 -3.05
CA ALA A 59 14.98 29.60 -2.40
C ALA A 59 15.30 28.20 -2.98
N CYS A 60 14.35 27.55 -3.65
CA CYS A 60 14.51 26.23 -4.23
C CYS A 60 14.81 26.31 -5.73
N GLY A 61 13.88 26.83 -6.54
CA GLY A 61 14.02 27.00 -7.99
C GLY A 61 14.28 25.73 -8.80
N LYS A 62 14.33 24.55 -8.18
CA LYS A 62 14.69 23.29 -8.85
C LYS A 62 13.59 22.81 -9.78
N ARG A 63 14.01 22.21 -10.90
CA ARG A 63 13.13 21.42 -11.76
C ARG A 63 13.18 19.96 -11.34
N SER A 64 12.05 19.26 -11.32
CA SER A 64 11.97 17.86 -10.90
C SER A 64 10.94 17.06 -11.69
N CYS A 65 11.20 15.78 -11.91
CA CYS A 65 10.18 14.88 -12.44
C CYS A 65 9.15 14.50 -11.37
N LEU A 66 7.86 14.62 -11.66
CA LEU A 66 6.78 14.25 -10.73
C LEU A 66 6.52 12.73 -10.66
N ILE A 67 7.17 11.93 -11.53
CA ILE A 67 7.02 10.46 -11.55
C ILE A 67 8.01 9.80 -10.58
N CYS A 68 9.28 10.22 -10.64
CA CYS A 68 10.39 9.61 -9.90
C CYS A 68 11.04 10.55 -8.88
N LEU A 69 10.63 11.82 -8.84
CA LEU A 69 11.12 12.85 -7.92
C LEU A 69 12.60 13.24 -8.14
N HIS A 70 13.19 12.86 -9.27
CA HIS A 70 14.56 13.24 -9.65
C HIS A 70 14.66 14.72 -10.02
N ALA A 71 15.79 15.35 -9.69
CA ALA A 71 16.09 16.70 -10.14
C ALA A 71 16.45 16.68 -11.62
N ILE A 72 16.01 17.69 -12.36
CA ILE A 72 16.34 17.82 -13.78
C ILE A 72 17.26 19.02 -13.94
N ASP A 73 18.46 18.76 -14.44
CA ASP A 73 19.51 19.78 -14.52
C ASP A 73 19.41 20.63 -15.79
N ASP A 74 19.04 20.01 -16.92
CA ASP A 74 18.91 20.67 -18.22
C ASP A 74 17.85 20.02 -19.14
N ASP A 75 17.61 20.63 -20.31
CA ASP A 75 16.59 20.18 -21.26
C ASP A 75 16.94 18.84 -21.95
N LEU A 76 18.23 18.47 -22.02
CA LEU A 76 18.67 17.19 -22.58
C LEU A 76 18.38 16.07 -21.59
N ASP A 77 18.70 16.29 -20.31
CA ASP A 77 18.35 15.41 -19.20
C ASP A 77 16.82 15.23 -19.15
N GLN A 78 16.06 16.32 -19.25
CA GLN A 78 14.59 16.27 -19.32
C GLN A 78 14.10 15.34 -20.43
N SER A 79 14.63 15.48 -21.64
CA SER A 79 14.17 14.71 -22.82
C SER A 79 14.46 13.21 -22.66
N ASN A 80 15.65 12.87 -22.18
CA ASN A 80 16.04 11.47 -21.92
C ASN A 80 15.15 10.87 -20.83
N HIS A 81 14.99 11.61 -19.73
CA HIS A 81 14.23 11.20 -18.57
C HIS A 81 12.74 11.02 -18.88
N GLN A 82 12.17 11.92 -19.68
CA GLN A 82 10.77 11.90 -20.10
C GLN A 82 10.42 10.58 -20.78
N SER A 83 11.27 10.10 -21.69
CA SER A 83 11.01 8.89 -22.47
C SER A 83 10.87 7.64 -21.59
N ILE A 84 11.74 7.48 -20.59
CA ILE A 84 11.77 6.33 -19.69
C ILE A 84 10.64 6.43 -18.66
N CYS A 85 10.52 7.57 -17.98
CA CYS A 85 9.57 7.73 -16.88
C CYS A 85 8.12 7.63 -17.34
N ILE A 86 7.76 8.20 -18.48
CA ILE A 86 6.40 8.05 -19.04
C ILE A 86 6.10 6.59 -19.34
N GLN A 87 7.02 5.89 -19.99
CA GLN A 87 6.81 4.49 -20.38
C GLN A 87 6.62 3.58 -19.17
N LEU A 88 7.35 3.86 -18.07
CA LEU A 88 7.31 3.03 -16.88
C LEU A 88 6.28 3.49 -15.83
N GLN A 89 5.71 4.69 -15.95
CA GLN A 89 4.80 5.28 -14.95
C GLN A 89 3.64 4.36 -14.56
N LYS A 90 2.98 3.75 -15.56
CA LYS A 90 1.85 2.85 -15.34
C LYS A 90 2.27 1.66 -14.48
N TYR A 91 3.40 1.05 -14.80
CA TYR A 91 3.92 -0.11 -14.09
C TYR A 91 4.41 0.26 -12.69
N LYS A 92 5.05 1.44 -12.54
CA LYS A 92 5.42 2.01 -11.24
C LYS A 92 4.20 2.10 -10.32
N ARG A 93 3.10 2.66 -10.80
CA ARG A 93 1.85 2.73 -10.03
C ARG A 93 1.32 1.36 -9.62
N MET A 94 1.41 0.35 -10.49
CA MET A 94 0.99 -1.01 -10.14
C MET A 94 1.83 -1.60 -9.00
N VAL A 95 3.15 -1.39 -9.02
CA VAL A 95 4.06 -1.83 -7.96
C VAL A 95 3.79 -1.09 -6.65
N GLU A 96 3.65 0.23 -6.69
CA GLU A 96 3.32 1.05 -5.51
C GLU A 96 1.99 0.63 -4.88
N GLN A 97 0.96 0.39 -5.70
CA GLN A 97 -0.33 -0.12 -5.26
C GLN A 97 -0.22 -1.52 -4.63
N ALA A 98 0.60 -2.42 -5.19
CA ALA A 98 0.81 -3.75 -4.62
C ALA A 98 1.48 -3.68 -3.24
N ILE A 99 2.45 -2.77 -3.06
CA ILE A 99 3.11 -2.54 -1.76
C ILE A 99 2.12 -2.02 -0.73
N GLU A 100 1.31 -1.03 -1.12
CA GLU A 100 0.25 -0.45 -0.28
C GLU A 100 -0.78 -1.52 0.12
N LEU A 101 -1.34 -2.24 -0.85
CA LEU A 101 -2.39 -3.25 -0.66
C LEU A 101 -1.94 -4.43 0.23
N GLY A 102 -0.64 -4.74 0.26
CA GLY A 102 -0.13 -5.78 1.14
C GLY A 102 -0.03 -5.36 2.61
N SER A 103 0.18 -4.07 2.87
CA SER A 103 0.35 -3.50 4.21
C SER A 103 -0.97 -3.09 4.86
N VAL A 104 -2.04 -2.99 4.07
CA VAL A 104 -3.36 -2.55 4.52
C VAL A 104 -4.43 -3.53 4.10
N ARG A 105 -5.66 -3.32 4.56
CA ARG A 105 -6.80 -4.10 4.07
C ARG A 105 -8.01 -3.18 3.97
N ARG A 106 -8.64 -3.13 2.79
CA ARG A 106 -9.78 -2.25 2.54
C ARG A 106 -11.07 -2.90 3.04
N CYS A 107 -11.95 -2.08 3.60
CA CYS A 107 -13.29 -2.51 3.99
C CYS A 107 -14.01 -3.13 2.77
N PRO A 108 -14.56 -4.35 2.89
CA PRO A 108 -15.19 -5.04 1.75
C PRO A 108 -16.45 -4.35 1.22
N HIS A 109 -17.03 -3.41 1.98
CA HIS A 109 -18.21 -2.65 1.57
C HIS A 109 -17.87 -1.26 1.02
N CYS A 110 -17.22 -0.41 1.81
CA CYS A 110 -17.00 1.00 1.43
C CYS A 110 -15.57 1.34 0.98
N GLN A 111 -14.68 0.34 0.94
CA GLN A 111 -13.28 0.47 0.52
C GLN A 111 -12.39 1.39 1.37
N LEU A 112 -12.88 1.87 2.53
CA LEU A 112 -12.05 2.59 3.48
C LEU A 112 -10.86 1.72 3.90
N THR A 113 -9.66 2.28 3.83
CA THR A 113 -8.42 1.58 4.21
C THR A 113 -8.41 1.30 5.71
N GLY A 114 -8.37 0.02 6.08
CA GLY A 114 -8.16 -0.45 7.44
C GLY A 114 -6.70 -0.84 7.66
N ILE A 115 -6.12 -0.31 8.73
CA ILE A 115 -4.82 -0.72 9.25
C ILE A 115 -5.08 -1.38 10.60
N LYS A 116 -4.40 -2.50 10.83
CA LYS A 116 -4.58 -3.28 12.05
C LYS A 116 -3.38 -3.10 12.97
N ASP A 117 -3.63 -3.05 14.28
CA ASP A 117 -2.63 -3.11 15.34
C ASP A 117 -2.42 -4.57 15.83
N ASP A 118 -1.63 -4.78 16.87
CA ASP A 118 -1.25 -6.09 17.43
C ASP A 118 -2.41 -6.88 18.10
N ASN A 119 -3.64 -6.36 18.08
CA ASN A 119 -4.81 -6.98 18.71
C ASN A 119 -5.55 -8.05 17.85
N CYS A 120 -6.66 -8.60 18.34
CA CYS A 120 -7.58 -9.55 17.63
C CYS A 120 -7.87 -9.20 16.16
N THR A 121 -7.96 -10.19 15.26
CA THR A 121 -8.15 -10.02 13.80
C THR A 121 -9.51 -9.44 13.34
N HIS A 122 -10.43 -9.16 14.26
CA HIS A 122 -11.73 -8.55 13.93
C HIS A 122 -11.58 -7.06 13.64
N MET A 123 -12.26 -6.59 12.59
CA MET A 123 -12.30 -5.19 12.19
C MET A 123 -13.74 -4.69 12.21
N VAL A 124 -13.94 -3.44 12.61
CA VAL A 124 -15.19 -2.70 12.42
C VAL A 124 -14.87 -1.44 11.62
N CYS A 125 -15.55 -1.23 10.50
CA CYS A 125 -15.29 -0.08 9.65
C CYS A 125 -15.84 1.22 10.25
N GLU A 126 -15.01 2.23 10.47
CA GLU A 126 -15.43 3.51 11.07
C GLU A 126 -16.45 4.29 10.21
N ARG A 127 -16.44 4.11 8.88
CA ARG A 127 -17.38 4.79 7.97
C ARG A 127 -18.74 4.13 7.83
N CYS A 128 -18.79 2.80 7.78
CA CYS A 128 -20.03 2.07 7.46
C CYS A 128 -20.39 1.00 8.49
N GLU A 129 -19.68 0.95 9.61
CA GLU A 129 -19.92 0.09 10.78
C GLU A 129 -19.92 -1.41 10.51
N LEU A 130 -19.51 -1.83 9.31
CA LEU A 130 -19.43 -3.24 8.94
C LEU A 130 -18.34 -3.95 9.74
N SER A 131 -18.69 -5.09 10.32
CA SER A 131 -17.75 -6.06 10.90
C SER A 131 -17.18 -7.01 9.84
N TRP A 132 -15.87 -7.19 9.82
CA TRP A 132 -15.18 -8.07 8.88
C TRP A 132 -13.85 -8.60 9.43
N CYS A 133 -13.30 -9.66 8.84
CA CYS A 133 -12.05 -10.28 9.30
C CYS A 133 -10.84 -9.65 8.59
N TYR A 134 -9.85 -9.15 9.33
CA TYR A 134 -8.65 -8.55 8.76
C TYR A 134 -7.85 -9.54 7.89
N VAL A 135 -7.84 -10.84 8.24
CA VAL A 135 -7.04 -11.89 7.59
C VAL A 135 -7.59 -12.28 6.22
N CYS A 136 -8.89 -12.62 6.11
CA CYS A 136 -9.50 -13.01 4.83
C CYS A 136 -10.20 -11.85 4.12
N GLY A 137 -10.51 -10.74 4.79
CA GLY A 137 -11.28 -9.62 4.23
C GLY A 137 -12.77 -9.93 4.04
N MET A 138 -13.27 -11.08 4.50
CA MET A 138 -14.67 -11.46 4.37
C MET A 138 -15.52 -10.72 5.40
N LYS A 139 -16.76 -10.41 5.00
CA LYS A 139 -17.78 -9.89 5.92
C LYS A 139 -18.19 -10.99 6.90
N GLU A 140 -18.70 -10.60 8.06
CA GLU A 140 -19.25 -11.53 9.05
C GLU A 140 -20.25 -12.53 8.43
N GLU A 141 -21.13 -12.06 7.56
CA GLU A 141 -22.15 -12.86 6.84
C GLU A 141 -21.60 -13.85 5.80
N GLU A 142 -20.35 -13.67 5.37
CA GLU A 142 -19.69 -14.49 4.33
C GLU A 142 -18.75 -15.54 4.94
N CYS A 143 -18.47 -15.44 6.25
CA CYS A 143 -17.54 -16.30 6.94
C CYS A 143 -18.09 -17.73 7.12
N ASP A 144 -17.20 -18.72 7.02
CA ASP A 144 -17.53 -20.11 7.34
C ASP A 144 -17.75 -20.28 8.85
N VAL A 145 -18.98 -20.64 9.25
CA VAL A 145 -19.43 -20.77 10.64
C VAL A 145 -20.36 -21.98 10.79
N ASP A 146 -20.42 -22.57 11.99
CA ASP A 146 -21.22 -23.78 12.25
C ASP A 146 -22.71 -23.51 12.49
N SER A 147 -23.09 -22.28 12.87
CA SER A 147 -24.48 -21.88 13.19
C SER A 147 -24.87 -20.60 12.48
N TYR A 148 -25.97 -20.62 11.71
CA TYR A 148 -26.43 -19.45 10.95
C TYR A 148 -27.31 -18.47 11.75
N ALA A 149 -27.82 -18.87 12.92
CA ALA A 149 -28.88 -18.11 13.60
C ALA A 149 -28.39 -16.91 14.42
N ASP A 150 -27.11 -16.88 14.82
CA ASP A 150 -26.45 -15.81 15.60
C ASP A 150 -24.92 -15.89 15.37
N HIS A 151 -24.48 -15.93 14.11
CA HIS A 151 -23.05 -16.04 13.81
C HIS A 151 -22.35 -14.71 14.05
N THR A 152 -21.22 -14.76 14.73
CA THR A 152 -20.31 -13.63 14.93
C THR A 152 -18.97 -13.92 14.26
N LEU A 153 -18.12 -12.90 14.10
CA LEU A 153 -16.73 -13.13 13.70
C LEU A 153 -15.96 -14.03 14.68
N SER A 154 -16.41 -14.16 15.94
CA SER A 154 -15.81 -15.11 16.87
C SER A 154 -16.05 -16.56 16.46
N ASP A 155 -17.18 -16.86 15.80
CA ASP A 155 -17.49 -18.21 15.30
C ASP A 155 -16.64 -18.55 14.08
N HIS A 156 -16.31 -17.55 13.25
CA HIS A 156 -15.36 -17.69 12.15
C HIS A 156 -13.96 -18.12 12.64
N ASN A 157 -13.58 -17.76 13.86
CA ASN A 157 -12.28 -18.13 14.41
C ASN A 157 -12.26 -19.47 15.15
N GLN A 158 -13.38 -20.16 15.30
CA GLN A 158 -13.42 -21.44 16.01
C GLN A 158 -13.05 -22.59 15.08
N GLY A 159 -12.14 -23.47 15.50
CA GLY A 159 -11.70 -24.63 14.73
C GLY A 159 -10.90 -24.28 13.46
N TRP A 160 -10.37 -23.05 13.40
CA TRP A 160 -9.59 -22.56 12.27
C TRP A 160 -8.37 -23.42 11.97
N GLU A 161 -7.82 -24.11 12.97
CA GLU A 161 -6.66 -25.02 12.88
C GLU A 161 -6.89 -26.22 11.97
N SER A 162 -8.16 -26.55 11.72
CA SER A 162 -8.58 -27.72 10.94
C SER A 162 -9.42 -27.36 9.71
N ASN A 163 -9.67 -26.07 9.48
CA ASN A 163 -10.54 -25.58 8.42
C ASN A 163 -9.91 -24.36 7.74
N GLU A 164 -9.43 -24.54 6.51
CA GLU A 164 -8.78 -23.51 5.71
C GLU A 164 -9.68 -22.32 5.34
N LYS A 165 -11.00 -22.43 5.53
CA LYS A 165 -11.95 -21.34 5.32
C LYS A 165 -12.09 -20.43 6.54
N ARG A 166 -11.48 -20.79 7.66
CA ARG A 166 -11.55 -20.07 8.94
C ARG A 166 -10.22 -19.44 9.26
N CYS A 167 -10.24 -18.24 9.83
CA CYS A 167 -9.03 -17.51 10.19
C CYS A 167 -8.80 -17.56 11.70
N PRO A 168 -7.55 -17.45 12.18
CA PRO A 168 -7.26 -17.35 13.61
C PRO A 168 -7.75 -16.00 14.18
N MET A 169 -8.23 -16.04 15.42
CA MET A 169 -8.55 -14.83 16.19
C MET A 169 -7.26 -14.03 16.51
N TYR A 170 -6.21 -14.75 16.91
CA TYR A 170 -4.90 -14.20 17.24
C TYR A 170 -3.82 -14.83 16.37
N LEU A 171 -3.00 -14.01 15.72
CA LEU A 171 -2.06 -14.49 14.71
C LEU A 171 -0.92 -15.35 15.29
N TYR A 172 -0.50 -15.11 16.54
CA TYR A 172 0.55 -15.92 17.19
C TYR A 172 0.15 -17.39 17.38
N ASN A 173 -1.15 -17.70 17.40
CA ASN A 173 -1.61 -19.09 17.46
C ASN A 173 -1.29 -19.89 16.20
N ILE A 174 -0.99 -19.21 15.08
CA ILE A 174 -0.62 -19.86 13.82
C ILE A 174 0.66 -20.67 13.96
N TYR A 175 1.60 -20.24 14.80
CA TYR A 175 2.84 -20.95 15.07
C TYR A 175 2.62 -22.41 15.51
N ASN A 176 1.50 -22.71 16.17
CA ASN A 176 1.19 -24.06 16.64
C ASN A 176 0.95 -25.07 15.51
N ILE A 177 0.63 -24.61 14.30
CA ILE A 177 0.41 -25.47 13.12
C ILE A 177 1.36 -25.15 11.95
N ASP A 178 1.88 -23.92 11.89
CA ASP A 178 2.79 -23.45 10.84
C ASP A 178 3.95 -22.67 11.46
N ASN A 179 5.08 -23.37 11.63
CA ASN A 179 6.27 -22.85 12.30
C ASN A 179 6.99 -21.71 11.54
N ARG A 180 6.51 -21.31 10.35
CA ARG A 180 6.99 -20.13 9.64
C ARG A 180 6.56 -18.82 10.31
N TRP A 181 5.46 -18.86 11.06
CA TRP A 181 4.92 -17.69 11.73
C TRP A 181 5.74 -17.33 12.97
N PRO A 182 5.95 -16.04 13.27
CA PRO A 182 6.53 -15.62 14.54
C PRO A 182 5.64 -15.98 15.74
N THR A 183 6.19 -15.83 16.95
CA THR A 183 5.46 -16.06 18.20
C THR A 183 5.03 -14.77 18.91
N SER A 184 5.49 -13.61 18.45
CA SER A 184 5.08 -12.30 18.96
C SER A 184 4.00 -11.69 18.07
N ASP A 185 3.06 -10.94 18.66
CA ASP A 185 1.96 -10.31 17.93
C ASP A 185 2.45 -9.37 16.81
N GLU A 186 3.40 -8.49 17.15
CA GLU A 186 4.04 -7.57 16.20
C GLU A 186 4.71 -8.33 15.05
N GLY A 187 5.48 -9.38 15.36
CA GLY A 187 6.14 -10.20 14.35
C GLY A 187 5.14 -10.91 13.44
N CYS A 188 4.03 -11.42 13.99
CA CYS A 188 2.99 -12.05 13.19
C CYS A 188 2.30 -11.06 12.25
N LEU A 189 2.05 -9.83 12.70
CA LEU A 189 1.45 -8.79 11.87
C LEU A 189 2.40 -8.35 10.75
N GLU A 190 3.68 -8.11 11.07
CA GLU A 190 4.72 -7.84 10.08
C GLU A 190 4.84 -8.97 9.06
N TYR A 191 4.81 -10.22 9.53
CA TYR A 191 4.84 -11.40 8.67
C TYR A 191 3.62 -11.45 7.74
N LEU A 192 2.41 -11.19 8.25
CA LEU A 192 1.18 -11.14 7.45
C LEU A 192 1.25 -10.06 6.36
N HIS A 193 1.70 -8.84 6.72
CA HIS A 193 1.84 -7.74 5.77
C HIS A 193 2.89 -8.06 4.71
N ARG A 194 4.08 -8.50 5.12
CA ARG A 194 5.15 -8.90 4.20
C ARG A 194 4.66 -9.99 3.24
N TYR A 195 3.99 -11.01 3.78
CA TYR A 195 3.45 -12.11 3.00
C TYR A 195 2.46 -11.63 1.92
N ARG A 196 1.52 -10.77 2.30
CA ARG A 196 0.55 -10.20 1.35
C ARG A 196 1.21 -9.34 0.30
N THR A 197 2.15 -8.48 0.70
CA THR A 197 2.90 -7.65 -0.25
C THR A 197 3.66 -8.51 -1.26
N LEU A 198 4.28 -9.61 -0.82
CA LEU A 198 4.93 -10.56 -1.73
C LEU A 198 3.94 -11.21 -2.71
N CYS A 199 2.74 -11.59 -2.24
CA CYS A 199 1.68 -12.09 -3.11
C CYS A 199 1.26 -11.07 -4.17
N GLU A 200 1.00 -9.82 -3.77
CA GLU A 200 0.60 -8.76 -4.70
C GLU A 200 1.73 -8.43 -5.69
N LEU A 201 2.97 -8.32 -5.21
CA LEU A 201 4.14 -8.09 -6.06
C LEU A 201 4.39 -9.25 -7.03
N SER A 202 4.21 -10.50 -6.59
CA SER A 202 4.29 -11.69 -7.46
C SER A 202 3.22 -11.66 -8.55
N ASN A 203 2.00 -11.21 -8.22
CA ASN A 203 0.95 -11.02 -9.21
C ASN A 203 1.30 -9.92 -10.22
N VAL A 204 1.82 -8.77 -9.76
CA VAL A 204 2.28 -7.69 -10.64
C VAL A 204 3.41 -8.17 -11.56
N LEU A 205 4.40 -8.89 -11.01
CA LEU A 205 5.50 -9.49 -11.77
C LEU A 205 4.98 -10.40 -12.90
N LYS A 206 3.98 -11.24 -12.62
CA LYS A 206 3.35 -12.12 -13.63
C LYS A 206 2.62 -11.33 -14.72
N ILE A 207 2.01 -10.18 -14.38
CA ILE A 207 1.27 -9.34 -15.33
C ILE A 207 2.22 -8.56 -16.24
N ILE A 208 3.27 -7.95 -15.68
CA ILE A 208 4.15 -7.04 -16.44
C ILE A 208 5.35 -7.75 -17.08
N GLY A 209 5.70 -8.93 -16.58
CA GLY A 209 6.87 -9.71 -17.00
C GLY A 209 8.15 -9.33 -16.26
N GLU A 210 9.09 -10.28 -16.16
CA GLU A 210 10.33 -10.08 -15.40
C GLU A 210 11.17 -8.92 -15.95
N ASP A 211 11.40 -8.87 -17.26
CA ASP A 211 12.25 -7.85 -17.89
C ASP A 211 11.81 -6.43 -17.52
N LYS A 212 10.50 -6.17 -17.58
CA LYS A 212 9.93 -4.87 -17.20
C LYS A 212 9.97 -4.60 -15.71
N PHE A 213 9.86 -5.64 -14.88
CA PHE A 213 9.96 -5.51 -13.44
C PHE A 213 11.39 -5.15 -13.00
N TYR A 214 12.42 -5.76 -13.63
CA TYR A 214 13.81 -5.39 -13.43
C TYR A 214 14.10 -3.97 -13.90
N GLU A 215 13.70 -3.61 -15.13
CA GLU A 215 13.88 -2.25 -15.67
C GLU A 215 13.26 -1.18 -14.74
N LEU A 216 12.08 -1.46 -14.19
CA LEU A 216 11.39 -0.59 -13.24
C LEU A 216 12.16 -0.44 -11.92
N ASN A 217 12.66 -1.53 -11.35
CA ASN A 217 13.45 -1.46 -10.12
C ASN A 217 14.80 -0.79 -10.34
N ASP A 218 15.47 -1.04 -11.46
CA ASP A 218 16.72 -0.36 -11.79
C ASP A 218 16.53 1.15 -11.94
N THR A 219 15.39 1.56 -12.52
CA THR A 219 15.08 2.98 -12.75
C THR A 219 14.66 3.70 -11.47
N PHE A 220 13.78 3.10 -10.66
CA PHE A 220 13.13 3.80 -9.54
C PHE A 220 13.50 3.26 -8.16
N ARG A 221 14.14 2.08 -8.07
CA ARG A 221 14.52 1.40 -6.83
C ARG A 221 13.37 1.19 -5.84
N ILE A 222 12.14 1.08 -6.33
CA ILE A 222 10.92 1.03 -5.50
C ILE A 222 10.87 -0.25 -4.66
N ILE A 223 11.33 -1.37 -5.22
CA ILE A 223 11.32 -2.67 -4.51
C ILE A 223 12.36 -2.65 -3.39
N ASP A 224 13.57 -2.19 -3.71
CA ASP A 224 14.66 -2.06 -2.73
C ASP A 224 14.27 -1.10 -1.59
N ALA A 225 13.70 0.06 -1.94
CA ALA A 225 13.30 1.08 -0.97
C ALA A 225 12.18 0.58 -0.04
N ALA A 226 11.35 -0.34 -0.52
CA ALA A 226 10.30 -0.99 0.28
C ALA A 226 10.80 -2.20 1.10
N GLY A 227 12.08 -2.57 1.01
CA GLY A 227 12.66 -3.66 1.81
C GLY A 227 12.39 -5.07 1.26
N TYR A 228 12.21 -5.18 -0.06
CA TYR A 228 12.00 -6.44 -0.76
C TYR A 228 13.13 -6.69 -1.76
N THR A 229 13.27 -7.94 -2.20
CA THR A 229 14.16 -8.31 -3.31
C THR A 229 13.38 -8.97 -4.43
N ILE A 230 13.84 -8.83 -5.67
CA ILE A 230 13.17 -9.46 -6.83
C ILE A 230 13.20 -10.98 -6.70
N ASP A 231 14.29 -11.56 -6.21
CA ASP A 231 14.39 -13.00 -5.99
C ASP A 231 13.36 -13.51 -4.96
N GLU A 232 13.13 -12.76 -3.88
CA GLU A 232 12.10 -13.10 -2.90
C GLU A 232 10.69 -13.08 -3.51
N ILE A 233 10.40 -12.09 -4.34
CA ILE A 233 9.11 -11.96 -5.04
C ILE A 233 8.91 -13.10 -6.05
N LYS A 234 9.96 -13.44 -6.80
CA LYS A 234 9.97 -14.53 -7.79
C LYS A 234 9.76 -15.89 -7.16
N ASN A 235 10.47 -16.15 -6.06
CA ASN A 235 10.44 -17.43 -5.36
C ASN A 235 9.22 -17.57 -4.44
N HIS A 236 8.32 -16.58 -4.40
CA HIS A 236 7.06 -16.68 -3.68
C HIS A 236 6.07 -17.58 -4.47
N GLU A 237 6.25 -18.90 -4.34
CA GLU A 237 5.59 -19.92 -5.17
C GLU A 237 4.09 -20.05 -4.92
N THR A 238 3.61 -19.80 -3.69
CA THR A 238 2.20 -20.04 -3.34
C THR A 238 1.65 -18.96 -2.42
N CYS A 239 0.51 -18.37 -2.79
CA CYS A 239 -0.28 -17.51 -1.92
C CYS A 239 -1.09 -18.28 -0.86
N VAL A 240 -0.53 -19.37 -0.33
CA VAL A 240 -1.04 -20.13 0.83
C VAL A 240 -0.50 -19.54 2.16
N LEU A 241 -1.31 -18.68 2.77
CA LEU A 241 -0.95 -17.92 3.97
C LEU A 241 -0.63 -18.82 5.18
N ILE A 242 -1.43 -19.86 5.40
CA ILE A 242 -1.31 -20.80 6.51
C ILE A 242 -1.15 -22.21 5.93
N LYS A 243 -0.11 -22.94 6.35
CA LYS A 243 0.07 -24.35 6.01
C LYS A 243 -0.60 -25.23 7.07
N TYR A 244 -1.68 -25.90 6.67
CA TYR A 244 -2.38 -26.85 7.52
C TYR A 244 -1.68 -28.21 7.53
N PRO A 245 -1.63 -28.92 8.67
CA PRO A 245 -1.16 -30.30 8.72
C PRO A 245 -2.03 -31.15 7.78
N THR A 246 -1.42 -31.92 6.89
CA THR A 246 -2.17 -32.90 6.11
C THR A 246 -2.62 -34.02 7.06
N ASN A 247 -3.84 -34.54 6.90
CA ASN A 247 -4.44 -35.60 7.74
C ASN A 247 -3.72 -36.98 7.65
N ASN A 248 -2.42 -37.01 7.33
CA ASN A 248 -1.64 -38.22 7.04
C ASN A 248 -0.40 -38.43 7.93
N ASP A 249 -0.25 -37.68 9.03
CA ASP A 249 0.78 -37.95 10.06
C ASP A 249 0.16 -38.45 11.36
#